data_AF-A0A1D2RHB1-F1
#
_entry.id   AF-A0A1D2RHB1-F1
#
_cell.length_a   1.000
_cell.length_b   1.000
_cell.length_c   1.000
_cell.angle_alpha   90.00
_cell.angle_beta   90.00
_cell.angle_gamma   90.00
#
_symmetry.space_group_name_H-M   'P 1'
#
loop_
_entity.id
_entity.type
_entity.pdbx_description
1 polymer ?
#
loop_
_entity_poly.entity_id
_entity_poly.type
_entity_poly.pdbx_seq_one_letter_code
_entity_poly.pdbx_strand_id
1 'polypeptide(L)'
;MPAKTKNKAKGQKKLTAALSFVVFILLLRIIYLPYKSFQYLSADMLENMLVMFGVLEALLYIIAVIGIMKRRQFGIQIAVFTIFLDGLGSLSSPPVGVFSFLFAVFLIYLLWMNQDYFRDFDQTDKSVWVVALLLITVYGLSFWYVLNFDEEEYVAGVIKEAIEKGDVGVCDKLGKSFLMNNCVKSFAVNNKNADLCDKINSNNVRDLCYFDIGIELNSRELCDKIQNGYEQGLCHGALKE
;
A
#
# COMPACT_ATOMS: atom_id res chain seq x y z
N MET A 1 52.35 8.55 -29.78
CA MET A 1 51.51 7.67 -30.62
C MET A 1 50.06 8.13 -30.50
N PRO A 2 49.45 8.72 -31.54
CA PRO A 2 48.05 9.11 -31.49
C PRO A 2 47.17 7.85 -31.64
N ALA A 3 46.36 7.56 -30.62
CA ALA A 3 45.36 6.50 -30.67
C ALA A 3 44.35 6.84 -31.77
N LYS A 4 44.40 6.10 -32.89
CA LYS A 4 43.42 6.15 -33.97
C LYS A 4 42.04 5.81 -33.40
N THR A 5 41.23 6.83 -33.15
CA THR A 5 39.79 6.72 -32.92
C THR A 5 39.15 6.09 -34.15
N LYS A 6 38.95 4.77 -34.10
CA LYS A 6 38.05 4.07 -35.03
C LYS A 6 36.65 4.62 -34.80
N ASN A 7 36.28 5.64 -35.57
CA ASN A 7 34.90 6.04 -35.80
C ASN A 7 34.17 4.88 -36.48
N LYS A 8 33.81 3.86 -35.69
CA LYS A 8 32.84 2.86 -36.10
C LYS A 8 31.53 3.61 -36.24
N ALA A 9 31.10 3.82 -37.48
CA ALA A 9 29.74 4.25 -37.78
C ALA A 9 28.79 3.28 -37.06
N LYS A 10 28.25 3.72 -35.90
CA LYS A 10 27.24 2.96 -35.16
C LYS A 10 25.97 3.00 -36.00
N GLY A 11 25.89 2.08 -36.97
CA GLY A 11 24.67 1.84 -37.73
C GLY A 11 23.51 1.66 -36.76
N GLN A 12 22.36 2.24 -37.08
CA GLN A 12 21.18 2.15 -36.22
C GLN A 12 20.76 0.68 -36.07
N LYS A 13 21.18 0.01 -34.98
CA LYS A 13 20.67 -1.32 -34.60
C LYS A 13 19.14 -1.25 -34.44
N LYS A 14 18.40 -2.09 -35.18
CA LYS A 14 16.93 -2.17 -35.05
C LYS A 14 16.56 -2.79 -33.71
N LEU A 15 15.42 -2.39 -33.13
CA LEU A 15 14.86 -2.99 -31.92
C LEU A 15 14.53 -4.48 -32.21
N THR A 16 15.02 -5.40 -31.39
CA THR A 16 14.80 -6.84 -31.59
C THR A 16 13.40 -7.23 -31.17
N ALA A 17 12.86 -8.33 -31.71
CA ALA A 17 11.54 -8.83 -31.33
C ALA A 17 11.42 -9.11 -29.82
N ALA A 18 12.49 -9.61 -29.20
CA ALA A 18 12.56 -9.83 -27.76
C ALA A 18 12.41 -8.53 -26.96
N LEU A 19 13.14 -7.46 -27.34
CA LEU A 19 13.01 -6.17 -26.66
C LEU A 19 11.64 -5.52 -26.92
N SER A 20 11.08 -5.68 -28.12
CA SER A 20 9.70 -5.24 -28.41
C SER A 20 8.69 -5.93 -27.50
N PHE A 21 8.84 -7.24 -27.27
CA PHE A 21 7.99 -7.99 -26.34
C PHE A 21 8.14 -7.48 -24.91
N VAL A 22 9.37 -7.26 -24.43
CA VAL A 22 9.59 -6.68 -23.09
C VAL A 22 8.93 -5.31 -22.99
N VAL A 23 9.15 -4.41 -23.95
CA VAL A 23 8.53 -3.06 -23.96
C VAL A 23 6.99 -3.15 -23.91
N PHE A 24 6.40 -4.07 -24.68
CA PHE A 24 4.96 -4.29 -24.66
C PHE A 24 4.45 -4.70 -23.26
N ILE A 25 5.15 -5.61 -22.58
CA ILE A 25 4.79 -6.02 -21.21
C ILE A 25 4.91 -4.84 -20.23
N LEU A 26 5.98 -4.04 -20.32
CA LEU A 26 6.13 -2.86 -19.46
C LEU A 26 5.00 -1.83 -19.71
N LEU A 27 4.58 -1.65 -20.96
CA LEU A 27 3.44 -0.78 -21.31
C LEU A 27 2.13 -1.28 -20.71
N LEU A 28 1.88 -2.59 -20.71
CA LEU A 28 0.71 -3.15 -20.03
C LEU A 28 0.75 -2.89 -18.52
N ARG A 29 1.92 -3.00 -17.89
CA ARG A 29 2.10 -2.70 -16.46
C ARG A 29 1.79 -1.25 -16.11
N ILE A 30 2.21 -0.31 -16.95
CA ILE A 30 1.93 1.13 -16.79
C ILE A 30 0.43 1.41 -16.68
N ILE A 31 -0.40 0.66 -17.40
CA ILE A 31 -1.86 0.82 -17.39
C ILE A 31 -2.48 0.04 -16.23
N TYR A 32 -2.03 -1.21 -16.02
CA TYR A 32 -2.64 -2.11 -15.05
C TYR A 32 -2.40 -1.69 -13.60
N LEU A 33 -1.19 -1.23 -13.26
CA LEU A 33 -0.82 -0.90 -11.89
C LEU A 33 -1.66 0.25 -11.32
N PRO A 34 -1.76 1.43 -11.98
CA PRO A 34 -2.64 2.49 -11.49
C PRO A 34 -4.09 2.03 -11.44
N TYR A 35 -4.59 1.32 -12.46
CA TYR A 35 -5.96 0.81 -12.47
C TYR A 35 -6.25 -0.06 -11.24
N LYS A 36 -5.36 -1.00 -10.93
CA LYS A 36 -5.49 -1.85 -9.74
C LYS A 36 -5.44 -1.02 -8.46
N SER A 37 -4.50 -0.08 -8.35
CA SER A 37 -4.40 0.76 -7.15
C SER A 37 -5.62 1.67 -6.97
N PHE A 38 -6.18 2.23 -8.05
CA PHE A 38 -7.36 3.09 -8.00
C PHE A 38 -8.63 2.36 -7.52
N GLN A 39 -8.71 1.03 -7.66
CA GLN A 39 -9.82 0.26 -7.08
C GLN A 39 -9.82 0.29 -5.55
N TYR A 40 -8.68 0.59 -4.93
CA TYR A 40 -8.52 0.76 -3.49
C TYR A 40 -8.53 2.23 -3.10
N LEU A 41 -9.07 3.15 -3.91
CA LEU A 41 -9.12 4.55 -3.51
C LEU A 41 -10.32 4.76 -2.55
N SER A 42 -10.08 4.73 -1.25
CA SER A 42 -11.03 5.21 -0.23
C SER A 42 -10.48 6.39 0.58
N ALA A 43 -11.26 6.85 1.58
CA ALA A 43 -10.84 7.88 2.52
C ALA A 43 -9.71 7.43 3.47
N ASP A 44 -9.31 6.15 3.43
CA ASP A 44 -8.23 5.62 4.26
C ASP A 44 -6.85 6.13 3.80
N MET A 45 -6.05 6.64 4.75
CA MET A 45 -4.70 7.12 4.52
C MET A 45 -3.79 5.99 3.97
N LEU A 46 -3.96 4.76 4.47
CA LEU A 46 -3.13 3.62 4.05
C LEU A 46 -3.40 3.26 2.57
N GLU A 47 -4.65 3.32 2.17
CA GLU A 47 -5.09 3.07 0.81
C GLU A 47 -4.56 4.14 -0.16
N ASN A 48 -4.55 5.41 0.26
CA ASN A 48 -3.93 6.49 -0.51
C ASN A 48 -2.41 6.29 -0.68
N MET A 49 -1.72 5.72 0.31
CA MET A 49 -0.31 5.35 0.15
C MET A 49 -0.11 4.26 -0.90
N LEU A 50 -0.98 3.25 -0.96
CA LEU A 50 -0.94 2.21 -2.00
C LEU A 50 -1.15 2.77 -3.41
N VAL A 51 -2.01 3.78 -3.56
CA VAL A 51 -2.17 4.51 -4.82
C VAL A 51 -0.88 5.24 -5.21
N MET A 52 -0.25 5.93 -4.27
CA MET A 52 1.02 6.61 -4.52
C MET A 52 2.13 5.63 -4.94
N PHE A 53 2.20 4.44 -4.32
CA PHE A 53 3.15 3.41 -4.73
C PHE A 53 2.91 2.93 -6.16
N GLY A 54 1.65 2.63 -6.52
CA GLY A 54 1.31 2.18 -7.88
C GLY A 54 1.63 3.23 -8.95
N VAL A 55 1.41 4.51 -8.66
CA VAL A 55 1.79 5.62 -9.56
C VAL A 55 3.31 5.72 -9.71
N LEU A 56 4.06 5.64 -8.61
CA LEU A 56 5.52 5.71 -8.66
C LEU A 56 6.12 4.56 -9.46
N GLU A 57 5.60 3.34 -9.25
CA GLU A 57 6.01 2.15 -9.97
C GLU A 57 5.73 2.28 -11.48
N ALA A 58 4.55 2.79 -11.86
CA ALA A 58 4.22 3.07 -13.25
C ALA A 58 5.18 4.10 -13.90
N LEU A 59 5.61 5.12 -13.15
CA LEU A 59 6.61 6.09 -13.63
C LEU A 59 7.97 5.43 -13.90
N LEU A 60 8.42 4.51 -13.05
CA LEU A 60 9.65 3.75 -13.28
C LEU A 60 9.55 2.90 -14.55
N TYR A 61 8.40 2.26 -14.81
CA TYR A 61 8.14 1.55 -16.06
C TYR A 61 8.19 2.47 -17.29
N ILE A 62 7.63 3.68 -17.19
CA ILE A 62 7.69 4.66 -18.29
C ILE A 62 9.15 5.03 -18.59
N ILE A 63 9.95 5.30 -17.55
CA ILE A 63 11.37 5.64 -17.70
C ILE A 63 12.14 4.47 -18.33
N ALA A 64 11.88 3.23 -17.89
CA ALA A 64 12.46 2.03 -18.47
C ALA A 64 12.16 1.89 -19.97
N VAL A 65 10.88 2.02 -20.35
CA VAL A 65 10.43 1.95 -21.76
C VAL A 65 11.12 3.01 -22.62
N ILE A 66 11.13 4.27 -22.17
CA ILE A 66 11.81 5.36 -22.88
C ILE A 66 13.30 5.07 -23.03
N GLY A 67 13.95 4.57 -21.98
CA GLY A 67 15.35 4.17 -21.99
C GLY A 67 15.63 3.07 -23.02
N ILE A 68 14.81 2.02 -23.05
CA ILE A 68 14.93 0.92 -24.01
C ILE A 68 14.73 1.43 -25.44
N MET A 69 13.67 2.20 -25.71
CA MET A 69 13.41 2.76 -27.03
C MET A 69 14.54 3.69 -27.52
N LYS A 70 15.15 4.45 -26.62
CA LYS A 70 16.30 5.33 -26.92
C LYS A 70 17.67 4.64 -26.86
N ARG A 71 17.70 3.32 -26.60
CA ARG A 71 18.92 2.48 -26.49
C ARG A 71 19.88 2.95 -25.40
N ARG A 72 19.34 3.44 -24.29
CA ARG A 72 20.08 3.95 -23.13
C ARG A 72 20.29 2.84 -22.10
N GLN A 73 21.50 2.77 -21.53
CA GLN A 73 21.85 1.74 -20.54
C GLN A 73 20.95 1.80 -19.30
N PHE A 74 20.58 3.01 -18.86
CA PHE A 74 19.65 3.15 -17.73
C PHE A 74 18.32 2.44 -17.96
N GLY A 75 17.87 2.33 -19.23
CA GLY A 75 16.60 1.68 -19.56
C GLY A 75 16.57 0.20 -19.18
N ILE A 76 17.68 -0.51 -19.43
CA ILE A 76 17.83 -1.91 -19.02
C ILE A 76 17.87 -2.03 -17.50
N GLN A 77 18.63 -1.14 -16.85
CA GLN A 77 18.89 -1.24 -15.41
C GLN A 77 17.61 -0.97 -14.61
N ILE A 78 16.85 0.06 -14.99
CA ILE A 78 15.56 0.37 -14.38
C ILE A 78 14.56 -0.74 -14.67
N ALA A 79 14.50 -1.27 -15.90
CA ALA A 79 13.61 -2.39 -16.22
C ALA A 79 13.90 -3.64 -15.37
N VAL A 80 15.18 -4.03 -15.24
CA VAL A 80 15.57 -5.17 -14.41
C VAL A 80 15.19 -4.93 -12.95
N PHE A 81 15.47 -3.72 -12.44
CA PHE A 81 15.12 -3.35 -11.07
C PHE A 81 13.61 -3.43 -10.81
N THR A 82 12.78 -2.82 -11.66
CA THR A 82 11.32 -2.82 -11.48
C THR A 82 10.75 -4.24 -11.63
N ILE A 83 11.17 -4.99 -12.65
CA ILE A 83 10.73 -6.38 -12.85
C ILE A 83 11.10 -7.26 -11.64
N PHE A 84 12.27 -7.04 -11.05
CA PHE A 84 12.69 -7.76 -9.86
C PHE A 84 11.83 -7.41 -8.64
N LEU A 85 11.53 -6.12 -8.42
CA LEU A 85 10.63 -5.68 -7.35
C LEU A 85 9.23 -6.29 -7.48
N ASP A 86 8.63 -6.27 -8.68
CA ASP A 86 7.33 -6.93 -8.95
C ASP A 86 7.38 -8.42 -8.62
N GLY A 87 8.48 -9.08 -9.03
CA GLY A 87 8.71 -10.50 -8.78
C GLY A 87 8.75 -10.81 -7.29
N LEU A 88 9.46 -9.99 -6.50
CA LEU A 88 9.52 -10.14 -5.04
C LEU A 88 8.17 -9.88 -4.37
N GLY A 89 7.48 -8.81 -4.75
CA GLY A 89 6.17 -8.47 -4.20
C GLY A 89 5.12 -9.56 -4.47
N SER A 90 5.30 -10.34 -5.53
CA SER A 90 4.39 -11.45 -5.87
C SER A 90 4.56 -12.68 -4.96
N LEU A 91 5.70 -12.84 -4.26
CA LEU A 91 5.99 -14.03 -3.45
C LEU A 91 5.05 -14.21 -2.25
N SER A 92 4.37 -13.15 -1.81
CA SER A 92 3.40 -13.21 -0.71
C SER A 92 2.09 -13.94 -1.05
N SER A 93 1.86 -14.33 -2.31
CA SER A 93 0.59 -14.93 -2.76
C SER A 93 0.77 -16.23 -3.57
N PRO A 94 1.16 -17.35 -2.93
CA PRO A 94 1.22 -18.65 -3.59
C PRO A 94 -0.19 -19.15 -4.00
N PRO A 95 -0.37 -19.80 -5.18
CA PRO A 95 0.66 -20.22 -6.14
C PRO A 95 0.99 -19.18 -7.23
N VAL A 96 0.16 -18.15 -7.39
CA VAL A 96 0.31 -17.11 -8.44
C VAL A 96 1.66 -16.40 -8.36
N GLY A 97 2.18 -16.25 -7.14
CA GLY A 97 3.48 -15.64 -6.87
C GLY A 97 4.66 -16.32 -7.56
N VAL A 98 4.66 -17.66 -7.60
CA VAL A 98 5.77 -18.42 -8.21
C VAL A 98 5.79 -18.21 -9.73
N PHE A 99 4.62 -18.25 -10.38
CA PHE A 99 4.53 -18.00 -11.82
C PHE A 99 4.93 -16.57 -12.18
N SER A 100 4.53 -15.58 -11.37
CA SER A 100 4.93 -14.18 -11.56
C SER A 100 6.45 -14.01 -11.44
N PHE A 101 7.07 -14.66 -10.45
CA PHE A 101 8.52 -14.62 -10.26
C PHE A 101 9.28 -15.28 -11.42
N LEU A 102 8.85 -16.46 -11.88
CA LEU A 102 9.46 -17.12 -13.04
C LEU A 102 9.33 -16.28 -14.31
N PHE A 103 8.19 -15.64 -14.50
CA PHE A 103 7.97 -14.72 -15.62
C PHE A 103 8.89 -13.49 -15.53
N ALA A 104 9.09 -12.93 -14.34
CA ALA A 104 10.04 -11.85 -14.10
C ALA A 104 11.47 -12.26 -14.45
N VAL A 105 11.92 -13.44 -14.01
CA VAL A 105 13.23 -14.01 -14.35
C VAL A 105 13.39 -14.16 -15.87
N PHE A 106 12.35 -14.63 -16.56
CA PHE A 106 12.35 -14.74 -18.01
C PHE A 106 12.52 -13.38 -18.71
N LEU A 107 11.82 -12.33 -18.27
CA LEU A 107 11.98 -10.99 -18.85
C LEU A 107 13.38 -10.41 -18.60
N ILE A 108 13.95 -10.62 -17.41
CA ILE A 108 15.34 -10.23 -17.08
C ILE A 108 16.32 -10.96 -18.00
N TYR A 109 16.11 -12.25 -18.24
CA TYR A 109 16.90 -13.02 -19.18
C TYR A 109 16.83 -12.46 -20.61
N LEU A 110 15.64 -12.07 -21.09
CA LEU A 110 15.49 -11.43 -22.41
C LEU A 110 16.24 -10.10 -22.50
N LEU A 111 16.21 -9.28 -21.45
CA LEU A 111 16.97 -8.04 -21.37
C LEU A 111 18.48 -8.31 -21.43
N TRP A 112 18.97 -9.26 -20.64
CA TRP A 112 20.38 -9.64 -20.59
C TRP A 112 20.90 -10.17 -21.94
N MET A 113 20.14 -11.06 -22.60
CA MET A 113 20.48 -11.58 -23.92
C MET A 113 20.57 -10.51 -25.02
N ASN A 114 19.99 -9.33 -24.80
CA ASN A 114 19.99 -8.21 -25.74
C ASN A 114 20.84 -7.03 -25.26
N GLN A 115 21.79 -7.23 -24.34
CA GLN A 115 22.62 -6.16 -23.77
C GLN A 115 23.43 -5.39 -24.84
N ASP A 116 23.85 -6.06 -25.92
CA ASP A 116 24.58 -5.44 -27.03
C ASP A 116 23.76 -4.40 -27.83
N TYR A 117 22.44 -4.37 -27.66
CA TYR A 117 21.57 -3.37 -28.28
C TYR A 117 21.83 -1.95 -27.76
N PHE A 118 22.24 -1.85 -26.50
CA PHE A 118 22.32 -0.60 -25.77
C PHE A 118 23.64 0.13 -26.03
N ARG A 119 23.60 1.46 -26.04
CA ARG A 119 24.80 2.29 -26.16
C ARG A 119 25.59 2.26 -24.85
N ASP A 120 26.88 2.59 -24.95
CA ASP A 120 27.72 2.77 -23.78
C ASP A 120 27.16 3.86 -22.86
N PHE A 121 27.37 3.67 -21.56
CA PHE A 121 26.90 4.53 -20.49
C PHE A 121 27.48 5.95 -20.61
N ASP A 122 26.63 6.97 -20.55
CA ASP A 122 27.02 8.38 -20.67
C ASP A 122 26.57 9.26 -19.48
N GLN A 123 26.80 10.57 -19.58
CA GLN A 123 26.47 11.52 -18.52
C GLN A 123 24.96 11.63 -18.25
N THR A 124 24.12 11.39 -19.26
CA THR A 124 22.67 11.37 -19.09
C THR A 124 22.26 10.18 -18.23
N ASP A 125 22.89 9.01 -18.47
CA ASP A 125 22.65 7.81 -17.66
C ASP A 125 23.01 8.07 -16.19
N LYS A 126 24.10 8.82 -15.90
CA LYS A 126 24.45 9.22 -14.51
C LYS A 126 23.37 10.05 -13.84
N SER A 127 22.84 11.07 -14.51
CA SER A 127 21.78 11.92 -13.96
C SER A 127 20.51 11.12 -13.67
N VAL A 128 20.15 10.20 -14.56
CA VAL A 128 18.98 9.31 -14.36
C VAL A 128 19.18 8.39 -13.15
N TRP A 129 20.40 7.89 -12.92
CA TRP A 129 20.70 7.10 -11.73
C TRP A 129 20.58 7.86 -10.42
N VAL A 130 21.02 9.12 -10.39
CA VAL A 130 20.85 9.96 -9.20
C VAL A 130 19.35 10.14 -8.88
N VAL A 131 18.53 10.40 -9.90
CA VAL A 131 17.07 10.49 -9.73
C VAL A 131 16.49 9.15 -9.28
N ALA A 132 16.89 8.04 -9.91
CA ALA A 132 16.42 6.71 -9.53
C ALA A 132 16.77 6.36 -8.07
N LEU A 133 17.99 6.68 -7.62
CA LEU A 133 18.40 6.48 -6.22
C LEU A 133 17.54 7.31 -5.26
N LEU A 134 17.28 8.59 -5.58
CA LEU A 134 16.38 9.42 -4.78
C LEU A 134 14.97 8.83 -4.70
N LEU A 135 14.43 8.35 -5.83
CA LEU A 135 13.12 7.70 -5.86
C LEU A 135 13.11 6.41 -5.03
N ILE A 136 14.16 5.59 -5.12
CA ILE A 136 14.30 4.36 -4.32
C ILE A 136 14.41 4.68 -2.83
N THR A 137 15.13 5.72 -2.45
CA THR A 137 15.21 6.16 -1.04
C THR A 137 13.85 6.62 -0.54
N VAL A 138 13.12 7.45 -1.30
CA VAL A 138 11.76 7.86 -0.95
C VAL A 138 10.84 6.66 -0.84
N TYR A 139 10.87 5.74 -1.81
CA TYR A 139 10.08 4.51 -1.78
C TYR A 139 10.40 3.66 -0.54
N GLY A 140 11.68 3.46 -0.24
CA GLY A 140 12.13 2.69 0.91
C GLY A 140 11.71 3.31 2.25
N LEU A 141 11.79 4.64 2.38
CA LEU A 141 11.31 5.36 3.56
C LEU A 141 9.78 5.27 3.70
N SER A 142 9.04 5.44 2.61
CA SER A 142 7.58 5.29 2.62
C SER A 142 7.17 3.86 2.97
N PHE A 143 7.84 2.85 2.41
CA PHE A 143 7.57 1.45 2.70
C PHE A 143 7.92 1.10 4.16
N TRP A 144 9.06 1.59 4.64
CA TRP A 144 9.44 1.47 6.06
C TRP A 144 8.41 2.13 6.98
N TYR A 145 7.91 3.32 6.63
CA TYR A 145 6.85 3.98 7.38
C TYR A 145 5.58 3.12 7.45
N VAL A 146 5.15 2.54 6.33
CA VAL A 146 3.98 1.64 6.30
C VAL A 146 4.20 0.38 7.14
N LEU A 147 5.38 -0.24 7.06
CA LEU A 147 5.69 -1.44 7.85
C LEU A 147 5.77 -1.19 9.35
N ASN A 148 6.07 0.05 9.77
CA ASN A 148 6.11 0.45 11.17
C ASN A 148 4.87 1.25 11.59
N PHE A 149 3.87 1.37 10.72
CA PHE A 149 2.62 2.03 11.05
C PHE A 149 1.80 1.09 11.94
N ASP A 150 1.76 1.41 13.23
CA ASP A 150 0.95 0.69 14.20
C ASP A 150 -0.50 1.25 14.17
N GLU A 151 -1.41 0.50 13.56
CA GLU A 151 -2.83 0.87 13.48
C GLU A 151 -3.46 1.00 14.87
N GLU A 152 -3.00 0.22 15.85
CA GLU A 152 -3.50 0.28 17.23
C GLU A 152 -3.07 1.59 17.91
N GLU A 153 -1.81 2.00 17.75
CA GLU A 153 -1.29 3.27 18.29
C GLU A 153 -2.02 4.48 17.70
N TYR A 154 -2.27 4.48 16.37
CA TYR A 154 -3.02 5.55 15.71
C TYR A 154 -4.46 5.65 16.24
N VAL A 155 -5.16 4.52 16.35
CA VAL A 155 -6.53 4.46 16.86
C VAL A 155 -6.59 4.93 18.32
N ALA A 156 -5.64 4.51 19.16
CA ALA A 156 -5.53 4.96 20.54
C ALA A 156 -5.33 6.49 20.64
N GLY A 157 -4.52 7.06 19.75
CA GLY A 157 -4.33 8.51 19.65
C GLY A 157 -5.62 9.26 19.32
N VAL A 158 -6.41 8.77 18.36
CA VAL A 158 -7.70 9.38 17.99
C VAL A 158 -8.72 9.27 19.13
N ILE A 159 -8.80 8.12 19.80
CA ILE A 159 -9.69 7.92 20.97
C ILE A 159 -9.33 8.90 22.08
N LYS A 160 -8.03 9.03 22.38
CA LYS A 160 -7.53 9.97 23.39
C LYS A 160 -7.90 11.41 23.04
N GLU A 161 -7.69 11.82 21.80
CA GLU A 161 -8.07 13.17 21.33
C GLU A 161 -9.58 13.40 21.46
N ALA A 162 -10.40 12.43 21.07
CA ALA A 162 -11.86 12.51 21.18
C ALA A 162 -12.27 12.76 22.64
N ILE A 163 -11.73 11.97 23.57
CA ILE A 163 -12.00 12.08 25.01
C ILE A 163 -11.54 13.44 25.56
N GLU A 164 -10.30 13.87 25.26
CA GLU A 164 -9.75 15.14 25.75
C GLU A 164 -10.56 16.35 25.25
N LYS A 165 -11.10 16.29 24.03
CA LYS A 165 -11.95 17.34 23.45
C LYS A 165 -13.41 17.22 23.85
N GLY A 166 -13.85 16.07 24.35
CA GLY A 166 -15.26 15.78 24.56
C GLY A 166 -16.06 15.73 23.25
N ASP A 167 -15.41 15.40 22.12
CA ASP A 167 -16.02 15.43 20.80
C ASP A 167 -15.93 14.06 20.11
N VAL A 168 -17.07 13.36 20.06
CA VAL A 168 -17.17 12.05 19.40
C VAL A 168 -16.98 12.14 17.88
N GLY A 169 -17.19 13.32 17.28
CA GLY A 169 -16.94 13.54 15.84
C GLY A 169 -15.47 13.40 15.46
N VAL A 170 -14.55 13.46 16.43
CA VAL A 170 -13.12 13.16 16.20
C VAL A 170 -12.93 11.71 15.71
N CYS A 171 -13.82 10.77 16.09
CA CYS A 171 -13.78 9.38 15.61
C CYS A 171 -14.01 9.26 14.09
N ASP A 172 -14.60 10.26 13.43
CA ASP A 172 -14.81 10.26 11.98
C ASP A 172 -13.49 10.22 11.19
N LYS A 173 -12.38 10.62 11.82
CA LYS A 173 -11.02 10.53 11.25
C LYS A 173 -10.58 9.10 10.92
N LEU A 174 -11.19 8.09 11.55
CA LEU A 174 -10.76 6.70 11.37
C LEU A 174 -11.26 6.09 10.06
N GLY A 175 -12.29 6.66 9.42
CA GLY A 175 -12.80 6.28 8.08
C GLY A 175 -13.40 4.88 7.95
N LYS A 176 -12.82 3.86 8.60
CA LYS A 176 -13.29 2.47 8.63
C LYS A 176 -14.41 2.32 9.64
N SER A 177 -15.54 1.75 9.19
CA SER A 177 -16.71 1.50 10.04
C SER A 177 -16.38 0.76 11.35
N PHE A 178 -15.49 -0.25 11.29
CA PHE A 178 -15.10 -1.00 12.50
C PHE A 178 -14.28 -0.16 13.50
N LEU A 179 -13.23 0.54 13.02
CA LEU A 179 -12.40 1.39 13.89
C LEU A 179 -13.20 2.54 14.48
N MET A 180 -14.04 3.17 13.66
CA MET A 180 -14.97 4.22 14.09
C MET A 180 -15.90 3.71 15.19
N ASN A 181 -16.52 2.54 15.01
CA ASN A 181 -17.40 1.92 16.01
C ASN A 181 -16.67 1.68 17.35
N ASN A 182 -15.43 1.19 17.30
CA ASN A 182 -14.61 0.98 18.51
C ASN A 182 -14.22 2.30 19.18
N CYS A 183 -13.96 3.35 18.39
CA CYS A 183 -13.69 4.68 18.92
C CYS A 183 -14.92 5.27 19.62
N VAL A 184 -16.09 5.21 18.98
CA VAL A 184 -17.37 5.64 19.55
C VAL A 184 -17.68 4.85 20.83
N LYS A 185 -17.49 3.52 20.82
CA LYS A 185 -17.61 2.69 22.03
C LYS A 185 -16.71 3.19 23.16
N SER A 186 -15.41 3.34 22.89
CA SER A 186 -14.44 3.73 23.92
C SER A 186 -14.75 5.11 24.49
N PHE A 187 -15.17 6.05 23.62
CA PHE A 187 -15.63 7.37 24.03
C PHE A 187 -16.91 7.29 24.88
N ALA A 188 -17.89 6.47 24.50
CA ALA A 188 -19.15 6.28 25.21
C ALA A 188 -18.92 5.69 26.61
N VAL A 189 -18.08 4.66 26.72
CA VAL A 189 -17.71 4.02 27.98
C VAL A 189 -17.02 5.02 28.91
N ASN A 190 -15.98 5.72 28.43
CA ASN A 190 -15.26 6.71 29.22
C ASN A 190 -16.17 7.82 29.77
N ASN A 191 -17.17 8.24 28.99
CA ASN A 191 -18.12 9.28 29.37
C ASN A 191 -19.40 8.75 30.03
N LYS A 192 -19.53 7.43 30.21
CA LYS A 192 -20.74 6.76 30.74
C LYS A 192 -22.02 7.15 30.00
N ASN A 193 -21.91 7.43 28.71
CA ASN A 193 -23.00 7.90 27.88
C ASN A 193 -23.50 6.78 26.96
N ALA A 194 -24.47 6.01 27.46
CA ALA A 194 -25.00 4.85 26.75
C ALA A 194 -25.76 5.21 25.46
N ASP A 195 -26.27 6.44 25.32
CA ASP A 195 -26.98 6.88 24.11
C ASP A 195 -26.03 6.94 22.89
N LEU A 196 -24.73 7.05 23.13
CA LEU A 196 -23.73 6.99 22.06
C LEU A 196 -23.54 5.57 21.53
N CYS A 197 -23.89 4.52 22.30
CA CYS A 197 -23.87 3.16 21.79
C CYS A 197 -24.85 2.99 20.62
N ASP A 198 -26.00 3.68 20.62
CA ASP A 198 -26.95 3.62 19.50
C ASP A 198 -26.40 4.16 18.16
N LYS A 199 -25.30 4.92 18.20
CA LYS A 199 -24.61 5.41 16.99
C LYS A 199 -23.68 4.36 16.38
N ILE A 200 -23.49 3.22 17.04
CA ILE A 200 -22.60 2.15 16.59
C ILE A 200 -23.36 1.25 15.62
N ASN A 201 -22.86 1.15 14.38
CA ASN A 201 -23.50 0.38 13.31
C ASN A 201 -23.27 -1.14 13.46
N SER A 202 -22.17 -1.55 14.09
CA SER A 202 -21.88 -2.98 14.32
C SER A 202 -22.62 -3.46 15.56
N ASN A 203 -23.58 -4.38 15.39
CA ASN A 203 -24.35 -4.94 16.50
C ASN A 203 -23.44 -5.51 17.61
N ASN A 204 -22.39 -6.26 17.25
CA ASN A 204 -21.46 -6.82 18.24
C ASN A 204 -20.74 -5.71 19.04
N VAL A 205 -20.26 -4.65 18.38
CA VAL A 205 -19.57 -3.55 19.07
C VAL A 205 -20.54 -2.72 19.91
N ARG A 206 -21.77 -2.52 19.42
CA ARG A 206 -22.84 -1.84 20.15
C ARG A 206 -23.23 -2.60 21.41
N ASP A 207 -23.43 -3.90 21.30
CA ASP A 207 -23.82 -4.75 22.42
C ASP A 207 -22.71 -4.77 23.49
N LEU A 208 -21.44 -4.84 23.07
CA LEU A 208 -20.29 -4.66 23.98
C LEU A 208 -20.22 -3.25 24.62
N CYS A 209 -20.65 -2.20 23.92
CA CYS A 209 -20.74 -0.85 24.48
C CYS A 209 -21.77 -0.79 25.61
N TYR A 210 -22.95 -1.37 25.40
CA TYR A 210 -23.99 -1.47 26.43
C TYR A 210 -23.58 -2.35 27.60
N PHE A 211 -22.90 -3.47 27.32
CA PHE A 211 -22.34 -4.36 28.33
C PHE A 211 -21.37 -3.63 29.27
N ASP A 212 -20.37 -2.95 28.72
CA ASP A 212 -19.33 -2.28 29.52
C ASP A 212 -19.92 -1.16 30.40
N ILE A 213 -20.79 -0.32 29.83
CA ILE A 213 -21.46 0.76 30.58
C ILE A 213 -22.46 0.18 31.59
N GLY A 214 -23.21 -0.85 31.21
CA GLY A 214 -24.19 -1.52 32.06
C GLY A 214 -23.56 -2.09 33.33
N ILE A 215 -22.41 -2.75 33.21
CA ILE A 215 -21.66 -3.25 34.37
C ILE A 215 -21.12 -2.10 35.21
N GLU A 216 -20.51 -1.08 34.58
CA GLU A 216 -19.90 0.03 35.33
C GLU A 216 -20.94 0.85 36.11
N LEU A 217 -22.14 1.03 35.55
CA LEU A 217 -23.25 1.73 36.19
C LEU A 217 -24.17 0.82 37.02
N ASN A 218 -23.91 -0.49 37.04
CA ASN A 218 -24.79 -1.51 37.62
C ASN A 218 -26.26 -1.39 37.12
N SER A 219 -26.45 -1.12 35.82
CA SER A 219 -27.76 -0.84 35.22
C SER A 219 -28.32 -2.03 34.47
N ARG A 220 -29.39 -2.61 35.03
CA ARG A 220 -30.14 -3.70 34.40
C ARG A 220 -30.76 -3.27 33.05
N GLU A 221 -31.27 -2.05 32.98
CA GLU A 221 -31.91 -1.51 31.76
C GLU A 221 -30.92 -1.44 30.58
N LEU A 222 -29.64 -1.18 30.84
CA LEU A 222 -28.62 -1.19 29.79
C LEU A 222 -28.28 -2.61 29.33
N CYS A 223 -28.26 -3.59 30.24
CA CYS A 223 -28.14 -5.00 29.86
C CYS A 223 -29.33 -5.46 29.00
N ASP A 224 -30.54 -4.97 29.27
CA ASP A 224 -31.74 -5.30 28.49
C ASP A 224 -31.66 -4.81 27.03
N LYS A 225 -30.82 -3.80 26.74
CA LYS A 225 -30.59 -3.29 25.37
C LYS A 225 -29.67 -4.19 24.52
N ILE A 226 -28.97 -5.14 25.13
CA ILE A 226 -28.09 -6.08 24.42
C ILE A 226 -28.94 -7.07 23.60
N GLN A 227 -28.67 -7.19 22.29
CA GLN A 227 -29.44 -8.07 21.40
C GLN A 227 -28.94 -9.50 21.42
N ASN A 228 -27.63 -9.70 21.61
CA ASN A 228 -27.06 -11.03 21.76
C ASN A 228 -27.47 -11.62 23.11
N GLY A 229 -28.35 -12.63 23.10
CA GLY A 229 -28.88 -13.25 24.33
C GLY A 229 -27.81 -13.86 25.25
N TYR A 230 -26.66 -14.29 24.71
CA TYR A 230 -25.55 -14.77 25.53
C TYR A 230 -24.87 -13.62 26.28
N GLU A 231 -24.53 -12.54 25.58
CA GLU A 231 -23.90 -11.34 26.18
C GLU A 231 -24.85 -10.64 27.16
N GLN A 232 -26.15 -10.62 26.87
CA GLN A 232 -27.18 -10.11 27.76
C GLN A 232 -27.23 -10.90 29.07
N GLY A 233 -27.26 -12.24 28.99
CA GLY A 233 -27.24 -13.11 30.16
C GLY A 233 -25.99 -12.91 31.01
N LEU A 234 -24.82 -12.76 30.37
CA LEU A 234 -23.57 -12.42 31.05
C LEU A 234 -23.64 -11.06 31.75
N CYS A 235 -24.19 -10.04 31.10
CA CYS A 235 -24.34 -8.70 31.66
C CYS A 235 -25.17 -8.74 32.96
N HIS A 236 -26.34 -9.38 32.93
CA HIS A 236 -27.20 -9.51 34.11
C HIS A 236 -26.53 -10.27 35.25
N GLY A 237 -25.77 -11.34 34.94
CA GLY A 237 -25.04 -12.11 35.93
C GLY A 237 -23.85 -11.37 36.55
N ALA A 238 -23.33 -10.33 35.89
CA ALA A 238 -22.23 -9.51 36.38
C ALA A 238 -22.68 -8.33 37.25
N LEU A 239 -23.99 -8.04 37.33
CA LEU A 239 -24.53 -6.98 38.18
C LEU A 239 -24.38 -7.36 39.67
N LYS A 240 -24.00 -6.39 40.50
CA LYS A 240 -23.87 -6.59 41.94
C LYS A 240 -25.24 -6.52 42.60
N GLU A 241 -25.55 -7.54 43.41
CA GLU A 241 -26.74 -7.61 44.28
C GLU A 241 -26.72 -6.56 45.41
#